data_AF-A0AAU7MR29-F1
#
_entry.id   AF-A0AAU7MR29-F1
#
_cell.length_a   1.000
_cell.length_b   1.000
_cell.length_c   1.000
_cell.angle_alpha   90.00
_cell.angle_beta   90.00
_cell.angle_gamma   90.00
#
_symmetry.space_group_name_H-M   'P 1'
#
loop_
_entity.id
_entity.type
_entity.pdbx_description
1 polymer ?
#
loop_
_entity_poly.entity_id
_entity_poly.type
_entity_poly.pdbx_seq_one_letter_code
_entity_poly.pdbx_strand_id
1 'polypeptide(L)'
;MVISICIVPMSLLPMSETGRTDGGPMMYRQKGIALLMSLIILLVLSLLATSSMQNSVMQERMSNSSREGLITLEAAEAALREIEDNLEGLNSLENFGEVNADGDSYTKNPANGWHYAGLAPPVLDDATWENDELVLKANPVDGLEPSYFIEYLGRVSVLPGATGDRTVRNLNFEGTGDASGGGGAAGPGDSEMSIQAESMRIVVMANGPSGQSRKIIESYYFISANNIESSEG
;
A
#
# COMPACT_ATOMS: atom_id res chain seq x y z
N MET A 1 -34.18 -30.41 13.32
CA MET A 1 -35.14 -30.46 14.45
C MET A 1 -36.50 -30.10 13.89
N VAL A 2 -37.25 -31.12 13.46
CA VAL A 2 -38.55 -30.99 12.77
C VAL A 2 -39.63 -31.19 13.83
N ILE A 3 -40.45 -30.16 14.05
CA ILE A 3 -41.56 -30.21 15.01
C ILE A 3 -42.73 -30.95 14.34
N SER A 4 -42.95 -32.17 14.81
CA SER A 4 -44.08 -33.03 14.49
C SER A 4 -45.36 -32.44 15.10
N ILE A 5 -46.30 -32.03 14.26
CA ILE A 5 -47.64 -31.59 14.68
C ILE A 5 -48.63 -32.70 14.33
N CYS A 6 -49.06 -33.45 15.34
CA CYS A 6 -50.07 -34.50 15.22
C CYS A 6 -51.45 -33.84 15.07
N ILE A 7 -52.03 -33.94 13.87
CA ILE A 7 -53.45 -33.73 13.61
C ILE A 7 -54.16 -35.07 13.82
N VAL A 8 -54.97 -35.16 14.88
CA VAL A 8 -55.96 -36.24 15.03
C VAL A 8 -57.30 -35.72 14.53
N PRO A 9 -57.97 -36.39 13.58
CA PRO A 9 -59.32 -36.06 13.18
C PRO A 9 -60.30 -36.86 14.06
N MET A 10 -61.22 -36.18 14.74
CA MET A 10 -62.29 -36.84 15.50
C MET A 10 -63.63 -36.25 15.07
N SER A 11 -64.21 -36.83 14.03
CA SER A 11 -65.57 -36.59 13.58
C SER A 11 -66.54 -37.60 14.22
N LEU A 12 -67.70 -37.08 14.67
CA LEU A 12 -68.99 -37.74 14.94
C LEU A 12 -69.25 -38.43 16.29
N LEU A 13 -70.17 -37.84 17.09
CA LEU A 13 -71.50 -38.42 17.41
C LEU A 13 -72.44 -37.33 18.00
N PRO A 14 -73.78 -37.49 17.92
CA PRO A 14 -74.75 -36.40 18.03
C PRO A 14 -75.57 -36.33 19.34
N MET A 15 -76.16 -35.14 19.55
CA MET A 15 -77.46 -34.80 20.15
C MET A 15 -77.81 -35.30 21.57
N SER A 16 -77.88 -34.36 22.54
CA SER A 16 -78.91 -34.39 23.61
C SER A 16 -79.05 -33.00 24.26
N GLU A 17 -80.30 -32.72 24.62
CA GLU A 17 -81.00 -31.47 24.90
C GLU A 17 -80.55 -30.62 26.11
N THR A 18 -80.70 -29.30 25.92
CA THR A 18 -81.15 -28.26 26.87
C THR A 18 -80.66 -28.27 28.32
N GLY A 19 -79.66 -27.43 28.56
CA GLY A 19 -79.51 -26.66 29.79
C GLY A 19 -79.37 -25.18 29.45
N ARG A 20 -80.45 -24.42 29.61
CA ARG A 20 -80.45 -22.96 29.51
C ARG A 20 -79.59 -22.38 30.64
N THR A 21 -78.44 -21.80 30.30
CA THR A 21 -77.78 -20.79 31.14
C THR A 21 -77.58 -19.54 30.29
N ASP A 22 -78.43 -18.56 30.53
CA ASP A 22 -78.25 -17.19 30.07
C ASP A 22 -77.03 -16.60 30.81
N GLY A 23 -75.84 -16.96 30.33
CA GLY A 23 -74.58 -16.32 30.70
C GLY A 23 -74.08 -15.57 29.48
N GLY A 24 -74.69 -14.42 29.18
CA GLY A 24 -74.19 -13.54 28.13
C GLY A 24 -72.69 -13.32 28.31
N PRO A 25 -71.87 -13.41 27.24
CA PRO A 25 -70.43 -13.30 27.37
C PRO A 25 -70.13 -11.93 27.99
N MET A 26 -69.69 -11.94 29.25
CA MET A 26 -69.12 -10.76 29.89
C MET A 26 -67.86 -10.44 29.08
N MET A 27 -68.00 -9.56 28.09
CA MET A 27 -66.89 -9.06 27.28
C MET A 27 -65.92 -8.36 28.22
N TYR A 28 -64.94 -9.11 28.72
CA TYR A 28 -63.88 -8.59 29.55
C TYR A 28 -63.06 -7.63 28.70
N ARG A 29 -63.34 -6.35 28.88
CA ARG A 29 -62.79 -5.25 28.09
C ARG A 29 -61.36 -4.99 28.59
N GLN A 30 -60.41 -5.84 28.22
CA GLN A 30 -58.99 -5.62 28.47
C GLN A 30 -58.53 -4.37 27.70
N LYS A 31 -58.44 -3.23 28.38
CA LYS A 31 -58.13 -1.93 27.75
C LYS A 31 -56.79 -1.31 28.11
N GLY A 32 -55.93 -1.99 28.86
CA GLY A 32 -54.59 -1.46 29.21
C GLY A 32 -53.43 -2.19 28.54
N ILE A 33 -53.49 -3.53 28.48
CA ILE A 33 -52.32 -4.36 28.13
C ILE A 33 -51.93 -4.25 26.65
N ALA A 34 -52.88 -3.97 25.75
CA ALA A 34 -52.59 -3.86 24.32
C ALA A 34 -51.58 -2.75 23.98
N LEU A 35 -51.64 -1.60 24.68
CA LEU A 35 -50.72 -0.48 24.47
C LEU A 35 -49.32 -0.76 25.02
N LEU A 36 -49.23 -1.50 26.13
CA LEU A 36 -47.96 -1.92 26.70
C LEU A 36 -47.29 -2.97 25.80
N MET A 37 -48.06 -3.92 25.28
CA MET A 37 -47.56 -4.93 24.35
C MET A 37 -47.09 -4.31 23.03
N SER A 38 -47.84 -3.36 22.47
CA SER A 38 -47.41 -2.67 21.26
C SER A 38 -46.11 -1.89 21.48
N LEU A 39 -45.93 -1.25 22.65
CA LEU A 39 -44.70 -0.55 22.99
C LEU A 39 -43.50 -1.49 23.13
N ILE A 40 -43.66 -2.64 23.81
CA ILE A 40 -42.59 -3.63 23.95
C ILE A 40 -42.20 -4.19 22.58
N ILE A 41 -43.19 -4.52 21.73
CA ILE A 41 -42.92 -5.03 20.38
C ILE A 41 -42.18 -3.97 19.56
N LEU A 42 -42.62 -2.72 19.59
CA LEU A 42 -41.95 -1.62 18.89
C LEU A 42 -40.51 -1.44 19.38
N LEU A 43 -40.28 -1.49 20.69
CA LEU A 43 -38.94 -1.39 21.27
C LEU A 43 -38.03 -2.53 20.78
N VAL A 44 -38.51 -3.77 20.81
CA VAL A 44 -37.73 -4.94 20.35
C VAL A 44 -37.39 -4.81 18.86
N LEU A 45 -38.36 -4.44 18.02
CA LEU A 45 -38.12 -4.21 16.59
C LEU A 45 -37.09 -3.10 16.35
N SER A 46 -37.11 -2.04 17.15
CA SER A 46 -36.18 -0.91 17.04
C SER A 46 -34.75 -1.33 17.38
N LEU A 47 -34.57 -2.16 18.41
CA LEU A 47 -33.26 -2.70 18.79
C LEU A 47 -32.71 -3.66 17.73
N LEU A 48 -33.56 -4.52 17.16
CA LEU A 48 -33.18 -5.41 16.05
C LEU A 48 -32.77 -4.61 14.82
N ALA A 49 -33.54 -3.59 14.45
CA ALA A 49 -33.23 -2.71 13.32
C ALA A 49 -31.91 -1.96 13.53
N THR A 50 -31.70 -1.39 14.73
CA THR A 50 -30.47 -0.65 15.06
C THR A 50 -29.24 -1.54 15.03
N SER A 51 -29.34 -2.77 15.58
CA SER A 51 -28.25 -3.75 15.54
C SER A 51 -27.85 -4.10 14.10
N SER A 52 -28.84 -4.30 13.21
CA SER A 52 -28.58 -4.54 11.79
C SER A 52 -27.87 -3.36 11.12
N MET A 53 -28.28 -2.12 11.42
CA MET A 53 -27.66 -0.92 10.85
C MET A 53 -26.20 -0.76 11.30
N GLN A 54 -25.90 -1.03 12.57
CA GLN A 54 -24.53 -0.95 13.10
C GLN A 54 -23.58 -1.89 12.34
N ASN A 55 -24.03 -3.11 12.04
CA ASN A 55 -23.24 -4.04 11.24
C ASN A 55 -23.01 -3.55 9.81
N SER A 56 -24.03 -3.00 9.15
CA SER A 56 -23.89 -2.42 7.82
C SER A 56 -22.89 -1.26 7.79
N VAL A 57 -22.92 -0.38 8.80
CA VAL A 57 -21.97 0.75 8.90
C VAL A 57 -20.54 0.25 9.11
N MET A 58 -20.32 -0.78 9.92
CA MET A 58 -18.98 -1.36 10.07
C MET A 58 -18.46 -1.98 8.76
N GLN A 59 -19.32 -2.69 8.03
CA GLN A 59 -18.95 -3.26 6.73
C GLN A 59 -18.65 -2.17 5.70
N GLU A 60 -19.42 -1.08 5.67
CA GLU A 60 -19.16 0.07 4.82
C GLU A 60 -17.82 0.72 5.16
N ARG A 61 -17.53 0.96 6.44
CA ARG A 61 -16.24 1.53 6.88
C ARG A 61 -15.06 0.64 6.50
N MET A 62 -15.20 -0.67 6.65
CA MET A 62 -14.17 -1.63 6.24
C MET A 62 -13.97 -1.61 4.72
N SER A 63 -15.06 -1.60 3.95
CA SER A 63 -15.01 -1.49 2.48
C SER A 63 -14.36 -0.18 2.02
N ASN A 64 -14.73 0.94 2.63
CA ASN A 64 -14.17 2.25 2.33
C ASN A 64 -12.68 2.33 2.68
N SER A 65 -12.29 1.84 3.87
CA SER A 65 -10.88 1.82 4.28
C SER A 65 -10.02 0.95 3.36
N SER A 66 -10.54 -0.21 2.95
CA SER A 66 -9.84 -1.08 1.97
C SER A 66 -9.69 -0.39 0.62
N ARG A 67 -10.76 0.25 0.12
CA ARG A 67 -10.75 0.96 -1.17
C ARG A 67 -9.79 2.14 -1.15
N GLU A 68 -9.81 2.93 -0.09
CA GLU A 68 -8.89 4.04 0.11
C GLU A 68 -7.43 3.57 0.13
N GLY A 69 -7.15 2.46 0.82
CA GLY A 69 -5.82 1.87 0.83
C GLY A 69 -5.31 1.46 -0.56
N LEU A 70 -6.20 1.01 -1.44
CA LEU A 70 -5.87 0.67 -2.84
C LEU A 70 -5.60 1.92 -3.68
N ILE A 71 -6.46 2.94 -3.61
CA ILE A 71 -6.27 4.21 -4.34
C ILE A 71 -4.95 4.88 -3.93
N THR A 72 -4.64 4.84 -2.63
CA THR A 72 -3.39 5.41 -2.11
C THR A 72 -2.16 4.64 -2.64
N LEU A 73 -2.26 3.32 -2.79
CA LEU A 73 -1.18 2.50 -3.34
C LEU A 73 -1.01 2.75 -4.84
N GLU A 74 -2.10 2.82 -5.60
CA GLU A 74 -2.09 3.12 -7.03
C GLU A 74 -1.41 4.47 -7.31
N ALA A 75 -1.73 5.50 -6.51
CA ALA A 75 -1.07 6.80 -6.62
C ALA A 75 0.44 6.72 -6.32
N ALA A 76 0.84 5.96 -5.29
CA ALA A 76 2.24 5.76 -4.97
C ALA A 76 3.00 4.98 -6.07
N GLU A 77 2.39 3.95 -6.66
CA GLU A 77 2.98 3.16 -7.77
C GLU A 77 3.10 3.99 -9.05
N ALA A 78 2.09 4.82 -9.35
CA ALA A 78 2.13 5.72 -10.49
C ALA A 78 3.25 6.76 -10.35
N ALA A 79 3.39 7.37 -9.17
CA ALA A 79 4.50 8.27 -8.87
C ALA A 79 5.86 7.56 -8.92
N LEU A 80 5.95 6.34 -8.39
CA LEU A 80 7.20 5.56 -8.46
C LEU A 80 7.64 5.33 -9.90
N ARG A 81 6.71 4.94 -10.78
CA ARG A 81 7.00 4.71 -12.19
C ARG A 81 7.45 5.98 -12.91
N GLU A 82 6.85 7.12 -12.60
CA GLU A 82 7.28 8.42 -13.12
C GLU A 82 8.72 8.74 -12.68
N ILE A 83 9.05 8.50 -11.42
CA ILE A 83 10.40 8.75 -10.90
C ILE A 83 11.40 7.84 -11.58
N GLU A 84 11.09 6.54 -11.75
CA GLU A 84 11.97 5.60 -12.44
C GLU A 84 12.23 6.02 -13.91
N ASP A 85 11.24 6.52 -14.64
CA ASP A 85 11.41 7.07 -16.00
C ASP A 85 12.32 8.31 -16.01
N ASN A 86 12.18 9.19 -15.02
CA ASN A 86 13.08 10.34 -14.84
C ASN A 86 14.52 9.91 -14.49
N LEU A 87 14.68 8.81 -13.73
CA LEU A 87 16.00 8.27 -13.36
C LEU A 87 16.70 7.58 -14.53
N GLU A 88 15.96 6.95 -15.44
CA GLU A 88 16.53 6.33 -16.65
C GLU A 88 17.25 7.37 -17.54
N GLY A 89 16.74 8.61 -17.55
CA GLY A 89 17.35 9.74 -18.26
C GLY A 89 18.49 10.47 -17.53
N LEU A 90 18.87 10.06 -16.31
CA LEU A 90 19.91 10.77 -15.56
C LEU A 90 21.30 10.53 -16.13
N ASN A 91 22.01 11.63 -16.36
CA ASN A 91 23.37 11.68 -16.90
C ASN A 91 24.38 12.38 -15.96
N SER A 92 23.96 12.89 -14.79
CA SER A 92 24.84 13.55 -13.83
C SER A 92 24.34 13.33 -12.39
N LEU A 93 25.26 13.28 -11.42
CA LEU A 93 24.94 13.20 -9.98
C LEU A 93 24.96 14.56 -9.27
N GLU A 94 25.14 15.68 -9.98
CA GLU A 94 25.24 17.03 -9.39
C GLU A 94 24.12 17.35 -8.38
N ASN A 95 22.92 16.82 -8.61
CA ASN A 95 21.76 17.10 -7.78
C ASN A 95 21.78 16.38 -6.43
N PHE A 96 22.54 15.29 -6.30
CA PHE A 96 22.78 14.65 -5.01
C PHE A 96 23.73 15.48 -4.14
N GLY A 97 24.58 16.32 -4.76
CA GLY A 97 25.58 17.16 -4.11
C GLY A 97 27.00 16.76 -4.49
N GLU A 98 28.00 17.23 -3.75
CA GLU A 98 29.40 16.81 -3.91
C GLU A 98 29.90 16.19 -2.61
N VAL A 99 30.66 15.10 -2.72
CA VAL A 99 31.47 14.58 -1.60
C VAL A 99 32.58 15.59 -1.35
N ASN A 100 32.67 16.10 -0.12
CA ASN A 100 33.76 16.98 0.29
C ASN A 100 35.12 16.27 0.12
N ALA A 101 36.20 17.05 0.06
CA ALA A 101 37.56 16.52 -0.08
C ALA A 101 38.00 15.55 1.04
N ASP A 102 37.26 15.47 2.15
CA ASP A 102 37.47 14.55 3.25
C ASP A 102 36.89 13.13 2.99
N GLY A 103 36.14 12.93 1.91
CA GLY A 103 35.63 11.61 1.48
C GLY A 103 34.44 11.08 2.29
N ASP A 104 34.13 11.71 3.42
CA ASP A 104 33.16 11.22 4.41
C ASP A 104 32.06 12.26 4.74
N SER A 105 32.15 13.48 4.20
CA SER A 105 31.12 14.51 4.37
C SER A 105 30.64 15.09 3.05
N TYR A 106 29.47 15.74 3.05
CA TYR A 106 28.84 16.26 1.83
C TYR A 106 28.59 17.76 2.00
N THR A 107 29.00 18.58 1.02
CA THR A 107 28.90 20.06 1.14
C THR A 107 27.48 20.56 0.88
N LYS A 108 26.64 19.74 0.26
CA LYS A 108 25.29 20.12 -0.17
C LYS A 108 24.36 18.93 -0.05
N ASN A 109 23.56 18.91 1.01
CA ASN A 109 22.29 18.20 1.03
C ASN A 109 21.38 18.83 2.10
N PRO A 110 20.11 19.18 1.81
CA PRO A 110 19.26 18.59 0.77
C PRO A 110 18.89 19.57 -0.35
N ALA A 111 19.22 19.21 -1.59
CA ALA A 111 18.54 19.78 -2.74
C ALA A 111 17.17 19.09 -2.81
N ASN A 112 16.09 19.79 -2.42
CA ASN A 112 14.67 19.40 -2.59
C ASN A 112 14.46 17.90 -2.86
N GLY A 113 14.54 17.02 -1.86
CA GLY A 113 14.25 15.58 -2.04
C GLY A 113 15.33 14.68 -2.66
N TRP A 114 16.51 15.18 -2.99
CA TRP A 114 17.67 14.38 -3.37
C TRP A 114 18.59 14.23 -2.16
N HIS A 115 19.10 13.02 -1.92
CA HIS A 115 19.91 12.72 -0.74
C HIS A 115 21.07 11.77 -1.02
N TYR A 116 22.17 11.95 -0.31
CA TYR A 116 23.25 10.96 -0.28
C TYR A 116 23.03 9.88 0.78
N ALA A 117 23.72 8.76 0.59
CA ALA A 117 23.76 7.64 1.52
C ALA A 117 24.01 8.10 2.96
N GLY A 118 23.08 7.77 3.86
CA GLY A 118 23.18 8.09 5.29
C GLY A 118 22.75 9.52 5.66
N LEU A 119 22.39 10.36 4.69
CA LEU A 119 21.79 11.68 4.91
C LEU A 119 20.28 11.71 4.63
N ALA A 120 19.71 10.62 4.14
CA ALA A 120 18.28 10.53 3.90
C ALA A 120 17.47 10.71 5.21
N PRO A 121 16.38 11.48 5.15
CA PRO A 121 15.54 11.72 6.33
C PRO A 121 14.81 10.43 6.75
N PRO A 122 14.45 10.30 8.04
CA PRO A 122 13.75 9.12 8.54
C PRO A 122 12.34 9.01 7.94
N VAL A 123 12.10 7.91 7.22
CA VAL A 123 10.86 7.63 6.46
C VAL A 123 9.59 7.63 7.32
N LEU A 124 9.71 7.23 8.59
CA LEU A 124 8.57 7.11 9.50
C LEU A 124 8.29 8.38 10.30
N ASP A 125 9.18 9.36 10.25
CA ASP A 125 8.96 10.65 10.91
C ASP A 125 8.06 11.53 10.04
N ASP A 126 7.04 12.12 10.63
CA ASP A 126 6.09 12.98 9.91
C ASP A 126 6.76 14.29 9.47
N ALA A 127 7.76 14.77 10.22
CA ALA A 127 8.51 15.98 9.89
C ALA A 127 9.25 15.87 8.53
N THR A 128 9.61 14.64 8.12
CA THR A 128 10.20 14.38 6.81
C THR A 128 9.29 14.81 5.67
N TRP A 129 7.99 14.52 5.80
CA TRP A 129 7.02 14.68 4.71
C TRP A 129 6.36 16.06 4.69
N GLU A 130 6.49 16.82 5.78
CA GLU A 130 6.01 18.21 5.90
C GLU A 130 7.04 19.24 5.43
N ASN A 131 8.30 18.85 5.27
CA ASN A 131 9.38 19.75 4.84
C ASN A 131 9.69 19.59 3.35
N ASP A 132 9.32 20.60 2.56
CA ASP A 132 9.56 20.62 1.10
C ASP A 132 11.05 20.71 0.72
N GLU A 133 11.98 20.96 1.67
CA GLU A 133 13.42 20.81 1.44
C GLU A 133 13.84 19.33 1.46
N LEU A 134 13.12 18.49 2.21
CA LEU A 134 13.44 17.07 2.40
C LEU A 134 12.77 16.16 1.35
N VAL A 135 11.69 16.61 0.71
CA VAL A 135 10.89 15.82 -0.23
C VAL A 135 10.46 16.64 -1.45
N LEU A 136 10.26 15.94 -2.57
CA LEU A 136 9.65 16.44 -3.80
C LEU A 136 8.20 16.01 -3.87
N LYS A 137 7.45 16.64 -4.77
CA LYS A 137 6.08 16.24 -5.14
C LYS A 137 6.08 15.63 -6.53
N ALA A 138 5.47 14.45 -6.66
CA ALA A 138 5.23 13.79 -7.95
C ALA A 138 4.01 14.40 -8.64
N ASN A 139 3.77 14.05 -9.91
CA ASN A 139 2.58 14.52 -10.59
C ASN A 139 1.30 13.99 -9.92
N PRO A 140 0.24 14.80 -9.86
CA PRO A 140 -0.98 14.41 -9.19
C PRO A 140 -1.71 13.30 -9.97
N VAL A 141 -2.12 12.24 -9.27
CA VAL A 141 -2.89 11.11 -9.79
C VAL A 141 -4.24 11.10 -9.08
N ASP A 142 -5.33 11.29 -9.82
CA ASP A 142 -6.68 11.41 -9.28
C ASP A 142 -6.83 12.46 -8.15
N GLY A 143 -6.04 13.54 -8.22
CA GLY A 143 -6.04 14.63 -7.23
C GLY A 143 -5.26 14.33 -5.96
N LEU A 144 -4.58 13.17 -5.88
CA LEU A 144 -3.59 12.88 -4.86
C LEU A 144 -2.20 13.28 -5.38
N GLU A 145 -1.42 13.98 -4.57
CA GLU A 145 -0.07 14.42 -4.91
C GLU A 145 0.93 13.69 -4.01
N PRO A 146 1.53 12.57 -4.47
CA PRO A 146 2.50 11.83 -3.70
C PRO A 146 3.76 12.65 -3.46
N SER A 147 4.37 12.50 -2.29
CA SER A 147 5.67 13.08 -1.98
C SER A 147 6.75 12.01 -2.06
N TYR A 148 7.95 12.35 -2.48
CA TYR A 148 9.03 11.39 -2.62
C TYR A 148 10.40 11.99 -2.34
N PHE A 149 11.37 11.13 -2.07
CA PHE A 149 12.77 11.51 -2.08
C PHE A 149 13.62 10.37 -2.62
N ILE A 150 14.81 10.69 -3.10
CA ILE A 150 15.75 9.75 -3.71
C ILE A 150 17.03 9.77 -2.87
N GLU A 151 17.51 8.61 -2.46
CA GLU A 151 18.81 8.44 -1.82
C GLU A 151 19.77 7.73 -2.77
N TYR A 152 20.90 8.35 -3.07
CA TYR A 152 21.99 7.71 -3.80
C TYR A 152 22.84 6.87 -2.85
N LEU A 153 22.94 5.57 -3.11
CA LEU A 153 23.60 4.58 -2.25
C LEU A 153 25.05 4.29 -2.67
N GLY A 154 25.50 4.82 -3.79
CA GLY A 154 26.85 4.62 -4.30
C GLY A 154 26.97 3.56 -5.40
N ARG A 155 28.22 3.41 -5.87
CA ARG A 155 28.64 2.45 -6.89
C ARG A 155 28.68 1.03 -6.34
N VAL A 156 28.12 0.11 -7.11
CA VAL A 156 28.21 -1.33 -6.93
C VAL A 156 29.07 -1.90 -8.05
N SER A 157 30.26 -2.39 -7.72
CA SER A 157 31.16 -3.06 -8.67
C SER A 157 31.19 -4.58 -8.43
N VAL A 158 31.01 -5.37 -9.47
CA VAL A 158 31.19 -6.83 -9.42
C VAL A 158 32.54 -7.18 -10.03
N LEU A 159 33.50 -7.54 -9.18
CA LEU A 159 34.84 -7.97 -9.59
C LEU A 159 34.83 -9.46 -9.97
N PRO A 160 35.29 -9.85 -11.17
CA PRO A 160 35.20 -11.23 -11.61
C PRO A 160 36.27 -12.17 -10.99
N GLY A 161 36.35 -12.33 -9.67
CA GLY A 161 37.47 -13.05 -9.01
C GLY A 161 37.38 -14.58 -8.69
N ALA A 162 36.38 -15.36 -9.13
CA ALA A 162 36.37 -16.81 -8.82
C ALA A 162 35.47 -17.65 -9.76
N THR A 163 35.94 -18.86 -10.08
CA THR A 163 35.26 -19.90 -10.86
C THR A 163 33.86 -20.21 -10.33
N GLY A 164 32.81 -19.83 -11.07
CA GLY A 164 31.41 -20.10 -10.74
C GLY A 164 30.44 -19.45 -11.73
N ASP A 165 29.20 -19.93 -11.78
CA ASP A 165 28.13 -19.39 -12.62
C ASP A 165 27.84 -17.91 -12.26
N ARG A 166 28.21 -16.99 -13.15
CA ARG A 166 28.18 -15.52 -12.92
C ARG A 166 26.92 -14.89 -13.50
N THR A 167 25.76 -15.40 -13.12
CA THR A 167 24.49 -14.79 -13.54
C THR A 167 24.10 -13.70 -12.54
N VAL A 168 24.46 -12.45 -12.82
CA VAL A 168 23.82 -11.31 -12.17
C VAL A 168 22.46 -11.13 -12.84
N ARG A 169 21.40 -11.65 -12.21
CA ARG A 169 20.02 -11.52 -12.71
C ARG A 169 19.44 -10.17 -12.29
N ASN A 170 18.64 -9.57 -13.16
CA ASN A 170 17.95 -8.28 -12.98
C ASN A 170 18.82 -7.03 -12.93
N LEU A 171 20.06 -7.10 -13.43
CA LEU A 171 20.82 -5.91 -13.78
C LEU A 171 20.76 -5.77 -15.32
N ASN A 172 20.04 -4.76 -15.83
CA ASN A 172 19.98 -4.43 -17.26
C ASN A 172 21.25 -3.65 -17.69
N PHE A 173 22.40 -4.32 -17.82
CA PHE A 173 23.68 -3.66 -18.10
C PHE A 173 24.45 -4.33 -19.24
N GLU A 174 24.94 -3.51 -20.17
CA GLU A 174 25.91 -3.88 -21.18
C GLU A 174 27.32 -3.75 -20.59
N GLY A 175 27.96 -4.87 -20.26
CA GLY A 175 29.33 -4.83 -19.77
C GLY A 175 30.31 -4.51 -20.90
N THR A 176 31.12 -3.47 -20.71
CA THR A 176 32.21 -3.14 -21.63
C THR A 176 33.44 -3.95 -21.24
N GLY A 177 33.81 -4.94 -22.06
CA GLY A 177 35.07 -5.65 -21.95
C GLY A 177 36.10 -5.03 -22.90
N ASP A 178 37.18 -4.46 -22.38
CA ASP A 178 38.33 -4.09 -23.20
C ASP A 178 39.08 -5.37 -23.64
N ALA A 179 38.91 -5.74 -24.90
CA ALA A 179 39.57 -6.90 -25.50
C ALA A 179 41.01 -6.60 -25.98
N SER A 180 41.63 -5.47 -25.58
CA SER A 180 42.97 -5.07 -26.05
C SER A 180 44.14 -5.63 -25.22
N GLY A 181 44.03 -6.87 -24.73
CA GLY A 181 45.16 -7.61 -24.15
C GLY A 181 45.93 -8.39 -25.21
N GLY A 182 47.00 -7.82 -25.76
CA GLY A 182 47.89 -8.48 -26.73
C GLY A 182 48.35 -9.86 -26.26
N GLY A 183 48.07 -10.89 -27.08
CA GLY A 183 48.50 -12.26 -26.85
C GLY A 183 50.02 -12.42 -26.86
N GLY A 184 50.64 -12.21 -25.69
CA GLY A 184 51.98 -12.67 -25.36
C GLY A 184 51.93 -14.10 -24.79
N ALA A 185 53.03 -14.84 -24.93
CA ALA A 185 53.16 -16.28 -24.70
C ALA A 185 53.04 -16.76 -23.23
N ALA A 186 52.29 -16.07 -22.36
CA ALA A 186 52.11 -16.41 -20.96
C ALA A 186 50.61 -16.51 -20.60
N GLY A 187 50.00 -17.65 -20.93
CA GLY A 187 48.71 -18.09 -20.38
C GLY A 187 47.46 -17.42 -20.98
N PRO A 188 46.28 -18.04 -20.82
CA PRO A 188 45.02 -17.42 -21.20
C PRO A 188 44.79 -16.19 -20.33
N GLY A 189 44.82 -15.00 -20.94
CA GLY A 189 44.43 -13.76 -20.28
C GLY A 189 42.97 -13.83 -19.88
N ASP A 190 42.71 -13.73 -18.59
CA ASP A 190 41.39 -13.50 -18.02
C ASP A 190 40.97 -12.07 -18.33
N SER A 191 40.13 -11.90 -19.35
CA SER A 191 39.43 -10.64 -19.58
C SER A 191 38.52 -10.36 -18.38
N GLU A 192 38.96 -9.50 -17.47
CA GLU A 192 38.19 -9.06 -16.31
C GLU A 192 37.03 -8.15 -16.77
N MET A 193 35.86 -8.73 -16.98
CA MET A 193 34.61 -7.99 -17.16
C MET A 193 34.19 -7.39 -15.81
N SER A 194 34.54 -6.13 -15.56
CA SER A 194 34.03 -5.36 -14.41
C SER A 194 32.67 -4.77 -14.76
N ILE A 195 31.62 -5.17 -14.04
CA ILE A 195 30.29 -4.57 -14.16
C ILE A 195 30.13 -3.56 -13.03
N GLN A 196 29.82 -2.31 -13.39
CA GLN A 196 29.62 -1.22 -12.43
C GLN A 196 28.23 -0.63 -12.61
N ALA A 197 27.51 -0.48 -11.51
CA ALA A 197 26.17 0.09 -11.45
C ALA A 197 26.10 1.13 -10.35
N GLU A 198 25.41 2.23 -10.60
CA GLU A 198 25.00 3.17 -9.56
C GLU A 198 23.69 2.70 -8.92
N SER A 199 23.65 2.66 -7.60
CA SER A 199 22.49 2.21 -6.83
C SER A 199 21.77 3.39 -6.20
N MET A 200 20.44 3.40 -6.28
CA MET A 200 19.57 4.42 -5.72
C MET A 200 18.42 3.76 -4.95
N ARG A 201 18.01 4.37 -3.84
CA ARG A 201 16.76 4.07 -3.13
C ARG A 201 15.77 5.20 -3.36
N ILE A 202 14.63 4.87 -3.93
CA ILE A 202 13.51 5.78 -4.12
C ILE A 202 12.51 5.50 -3.00
N VAL A 203 12.07 6.53 -2.29
CA VAL A 203 11.02 6.42 -1.28
C VAL A 203 9.86 7.31 -1.69
N VAL A 204 8.69 6.72 -1.90
CA VAL A 204 7.47 7.43 -2.27
C VAL A 204 6.46 7.28 -1.14
N MET A 205 5.80 8.37 -0.79
CA MET A 205 4.69 8.42 0.15
C MET A 205 3.47 9.03 -0.51
N ALA A 206 2.35 8.32 -0.45
CA ALA A 206 1.05 8.84 -0.85
C ALA A 206 0.11 8.88 0.36
N ASN A 207 -0.66 9.96 0.44
CA ASN A 207 -1.76 10.09 1.39
C ASN A 207 -3.07 9.74 0.71
N GLY A 208 -3.95 9.02 1.42
CA GLY A 208 -5.27 8.68 0.93
C GLY A 208 -6.19 9.91 0.87
N PRO A 209 -7.30 9.84 0.11
CA PRO A 209 -8.22 10.98 -0.04
C PRO A 209 -8.81 11.52 1.28
N SER A 210 -8.88 10.71 2.34
CA SER A 210 -9.35 11.17 3.66
C SER A 210 -8.24 11.78 4.53
N GLY A 211 -6.98 11.65 4.13
CA GLY A 211 -5.79 11.98 4.93
C GLY A 211 -5.57 11.05 6.13
N GLN A 212 -6.41 10.02 6.33
CA GLN A 212 -6.26 9.05 7.43
C GLN A 212 -5.49 7.78 7.01
N SER A 213 -5.22 7.63 5.72
CA SER A 213 -4.41 6.54 5.18
C SER A 213 -3.10 7.09 4.61
N ARG A 214 -2.01 6.38 4.85
CA ARG A 214 -0.70 6.64 4.25
C ARG A 214 -0.12 5.35 3.70
N LYS A 215 0.44 5.39 2.50
CA LYS A 215 1.25 4.30 1.94
C LYS A 215 2.64 4.82 1.64
N ILE A 216 3.63 4.01 2.00
CA ILE A 216 5.03 4.29 1.70
C ILE A 216 5.56 3.08 0.93
N ILE A 217 6.25 3.36 -0.17
CA ILE A 217 6.90 2.36 -1.02
C ILE A 217 8.39 2.72 -1.11
N GLU A 218 9.24 1.71 -0.92
CA GLU A 218 10.68 1.82 -1.15
C GLU A 218 11.04 0.96 -2.37
N SER A 219 11.70 1.55 -3.35
CA SER A 219 12.23 0.87 -4.54
C SER A 219 13.74 1.05 -4.61
N TYR A 220 14.44 0.01 -5.03
CA TYR A 220 15.88 0.07 -5.29
C TYR A 220 16.10 0.00 -6.80
N TYR A 221 16.67 1.06 -7.34
CA TYR A 221 16.88 1.23 -8.77
C TYR A 221 18.38 1.28 -9.08
N PHE A 222 18.77 0.69 -10.21
CA PHE A 222 20.17 0.58 -10.62
C PHE A 222 20.34 1.17 -12.02
N ILE A 223 21.29 2.09 -12.19
CA ILE A 223 21.65 2.70 -13.49
C ILE A 223 23.11 2.43 -13.85
N SER A 224 23.40 2.38 -15.16
CA SER A 224 24.77 2.19 -15.66
C SER A 224 25.68 3.33 -15.24
N ALA A 225 26.82 3.01 -14.61
CA ALA A 225 27.84 4.01 -14.26
C ALA A 225 28.36 4.76 -15.50
N ASN A 226 28.37 4.10 -16.67
CA ASN A 226 28.81 4.71 -17.93
C ASN A 226 27.88 5.84 -18.40
N ASN A 227 26.58 5.80 -18.06
CA ASN A 227 25.62 6.85 -18.45
C ASN A 227 25.93 8.19 -17.75
N ILE A 228 26.54 8.13 -16.58
CA ILE A 228 26.95 9.29 -15.80
C ILE A 228 28.28 9.86 -16.32
N GLU A 229 29.30 9.01 -16.49
CA GLU A 229 30.66 9.46 -16.87
C GLU A 229 30.72 10.08 -18.27
N SER A 230 29.81 9.69 -19.18
CA SER A 230 29.76 10.23 -20.54
C SER A 230 29.32 11.71 -20.64
N SER A 231 28.85 12.31 -19.56
CA SER A 231 28.36 13.70 -19.53
C SER A 231 29.41 14.74 -19.13
N GLU A 232 30.61 14.34 -18.69
CA GLU A 232 31.67 15.24 -18.23
C GLU A 232 32.74 15.56 -19.30
N GLY A 233 32.50 15.15 -20.56
CA GLY A 233 33.40 15.34 -21.72
C GLY A 233 33.10 16.57 -22.58
#